data_AF-A0A7V9UE30-F1
#
_entry.id   AF-A0A7V9UE30-F1
#
_cell.length_a   1.000
_cell.length_b   1.000
_cell.length_c   1.000
_cell.angle_alpha   90.00
_cell.angle_beta   90.00
_cell.angle_gamma   90.00
#
_symmetry.space_group_name_H-M   'P 1'
#
loop_
_entity.id
_entity.type
_entity.pdbx_description
1 polymer ?
#
loop_
_entity_poly.entity_id
_entity_poly.type
_entity_poly.pdbx_seq_one_letter_code
_entity_poly.pdbx_strand_id
1 'polypeptide(L)'
;PKLLGGDAPEGIWDALVTQADAAGFDVVRAQKRNENGYCDFVGKKIAVRPDVAPAQAAKTLVHELGHALLHSDGPVASREVAEVEVESVAYIVCDALGLDTGDYSFAYVARWSDGSTELMKDTAERAVRCAKEILFALEVRAGLEKAS
;
A
#
# COMPACT_ATOMS: atom_id res chain seq x y z
N PRO A 1 -15.76 1.13 -0.78
CA PRO A 1 -14.98 0.08 -1.48
C PRO A 1 -15.44 -1.32 -1.04
N LYS A 2 -15.53 -2.28 -1.98
CA LYS A 2 -15.79 -3.69 -1.65
C LYS A 2 -14.54 -4.27 -0.99
N LEU A 3 -14.70 -5.01 0.10
CA LEU A 3 -13.58 -5.71 0.75
C LEU A 3 -13.20 -6.94 -0.05
N LEU A 4 -11.91 -7.26 -0.07
CA LEU A 4 -11.41 -8.48 -0.69
C LEU A 4 -11.75 -9.67 0.22
N GLY A 5 -12.17 -10.77 -0.40
CA GLY A 5 -12.31 -12.06 0.27
C GLY A 5 -11.14 -12.98 -0.06
N GLY A 6 -11.06 -14.11 0.64
CA GLY A 6 -10.06 -15.15 0.37
C GLY A 6 -8.68 -14.88 0.96
N ASP A 7 -7.74 -15.74 0.56
CA ASP A 7 -6.38 -15.76 1.09
C ASP A 7 -5.44 -14.85 0.27
N ALA A 8 -4.40 -14.34 0.94
CA ALA A 8 -3.26 -13.75 0.25
C ALA A 8 -2.27 -14.86 -0.13
N PRO A 9 -1.39 -14.65 -1.13
CA PRO A 9 -0.32 -15.61 -1.40
C PRO A 9 0.52 -15.88 -0.14
N GLU A 10 0.99 -17.11 -0.01
CA GLU A 10 1.74 -17.56 1.17
C GLU A 10 2.97 -16.68 1.43
N GLY A 11 3.25 -16.39 2.70
CA GLY A 11 4.42 -15.60 3.11
C GLY A 11 4.33 -14.10 2.86
N ILE A 12 3.37 -13.61 2.06
CA ILE A 12 3.25 -12.17 1.74
C ILE A 12 3.00 -11.32 2.98
N TRP A 13 2.14 -11.76 3.90
CA TRP A 13 1.88 -11.02 5.13
C TRP A 13 3.17 -10.81 5.94
N ASP A 14 3.93 -11.87 6.20
CA ASP A 14 5.16 -11.80 6.98
C ASP A 14 6.26 -11.00 6.28
N ALA A 15 6.34 -11.10 4.95
CA ALA A 15 7.27 -10.31 4.16
C ALA A 15 6.95 -8.81 4.22
N LEU A 16 5.67 -8.43 4.16
CA LEU A 16 5.22 -7.04 4.33
C LEU A 16 5.46 -6.53 5.76
N VAL A 17 5.20 -7.35 6.79
CA VAL A 17 5.51 -7.01 8.18
C VAL A 17 7.01 -6.75 8.35
N THR A 18 7.85 -7.58 7.74
CA THR A 18 9.31 -7.40 7.79
C THR A 18 9.75 -6.10 7.08
N GLN A 19 9.07 -5.71 6.00
CA GLN A 19 9.35 -4.43 5.34
C GLN A 19 8.93 -3.23 6.20
N ALA A 20 7.78 -3.31 6.86
CA ALA A 20 7.34 -2.27 7.79
C ALA A 20 8.32 -2.12 8.97
N ASP A 21 8.79 -3.22 9.55
CA ASP A 21 9.81 -3.23 10.60
C ASP A 21 11.13 -2.58 10.12
N ALA A 22 11.58 -2.92 8.91
CA ALA A 22 12.76 -2.30 8.31
C ALA A 22 12.59 -0.78 8.05
N ALA A 23 11.35 -0.32 7.80
CA ALA A 23 10.99 1.10 7.73
C ALA A 23 10.80 1.75 9.11
N GLY A 24 10.95 0.98 10.19
CA GLY A 24 10.82 1.43 11.57
C GLY A 24 9.38 1.51 12.09
N PHE A 25 8.47 0.66 11.58
CA PHE A 25 7.07 0.60 11.99
C PHE A 25 6.66 -0.79 12.47
N ASP A 26 6.05 -0.85 13.65
CA ASP A 26 5.43 -2.08 14.16
C ASP A 26 4.08 -2.34 13.50
N VAL A 27 3.86 -3.54 12.96
CA VAL A 27 2.55 -3.94 12.43
C VAL A 27 1.70 -4.56 13.54
N VAL A 28 0.48 -4.06 13.72
CA VAL A 28 -0.48 -4.55 14.71
C VAL A 28 -1.83 -4.89 14.09
N ARG A 29 -2.50 -5.91 14.64
CA ARG A 29 -3.90 -6.21 14.31
C ARG A 29 -4.82 -5.42 15.23
N ALA A 30 -5.24 -4.24 14.81
CA ALA A 30 -6.07 -3.33 15.61
C ALA A 30 -7.01 -2.52 14.71
N GLN A 31 -8.12 -2.07 15.29
CA GLN A 31 -9.11 -1.26 14.59
C GLN A 31 -9.30 0.08 15.27
N LYS A 32 -9.40 1.13 14.46
CA LYS A 32 -9.86 2.45 14.90
C LYS A 32 -11.08 2.82 14.07
N ARG A 33 -12.22 3.02 14.73
CA ARG A 33 -13.49 3.37 14.08
C ARG A 33 -13.84 2.37 12.96
N ASN A 34 -14.11 2.86 11.75
CA ASN A 34 -14.55 2.06 10.60
C ASN A 34 -13.45 1.92 9.53
N GLU A 35 -12.20 2.27 9.86
CA GLU A 35 -11.07 2.19 8.94
C GLU A 35 -10.57 0.73 8.83
N ASN A 36 -10.09 0.33 7.65
CA ASN A 36 -9.47 -0.98 7.47
C ASN A 36 -8.05 -1.02 8.03
N GLY A 37 -7.38 0.13 8.14
CA GLY A 37 -6.04 0.28 8.70
C GLY A 37 -5.72 1.75 8.95
N TYR A 38 -4.57 2.02 9.56
CA TYR A 38 -4.00 3.35 9.67
C TYR A 38 -2.49 3.29 9.93
N CYS A 39 -1.75 4.28 9.43
CA CYS A 39 -0.35 4.52 9.75
C CYS A 39 -0.20 5.64 10.79
N ASP A 40 0.34 5.30 11.96
CA ASP A 40 0.70 6.24 13.04
C ASP A 40 2.19 6.58 12.96
N PHE A 41 2.50 7.73 12.38
CA PHE A 41 3.87 8.21 12.22
C PHE A 41 4.58 8.54 13.55
N VAL A 42 3.82 8.93 14.59
CA VAL A 42 4.37 9.32 15.90
C VAL A 42 4.64 8.08 16.73
N GLY A 43 3.65 7.19 16.82
CA GLY A 43 3.76 5.94 17.53
C GLY A 43 4.54 4.86 16.78
N LYS A 44 4.93 5.13 15.53
CA LYS A 44 5.65 4.21 14.62
C LYS A 44 4.95 2.87 14.48
N LYS A 45 3.66 2.91 14.13
CA LYS A 45 2.78 1.75 14.03
C LYS A 45 1.98 1.74 12.74
N ILE A 46 1.80 0.57 12.16
CA ILE A 46 0.82 0.29 11.11
C ILE A 46 -0.24 -0.64 11.69
N ALA A 47 -1.49 -0.19 11.75
CA ALA A 47 -2.59 -1.01 12.19
C ALA A 47 -3.37 -1.57 10.99
N VAL A 48 -3.73 -2.85 11.07
CA VAL A 48 -4.65 -3.49 10.13
C VAL A 48 -5.81 -4.11 10.91
N ARG A 49 -7.03 -3.88 10.45
CA ARG A 49 -8.26 -4.36 11.09
C ARG A 49 -8.21 -5.88 11.25
N PRO A 50 -8.54 -6.44 12.43
CA PRO A 50 -8.33 -7.87 12.69
C PRO A 50 -9.31 -8.80 11.97
N ASP A 51 -10.52 -8.33 11.67
CA ASP A 51 -11.66 -9.13 11.18
C ASP A 51 -11.80 -9.15 9.64
N VAL A 52 -10.80 -8.71 8.89
CA VAL A 52 -10.77 -8.83 7.42
C VAL A 52 -10.07 -10.09 6.96
N ALA A 53 -10.49 -10.61 5.81
CA ALA A 53 -9.85 -11.74 5.15
C ALA A 53 -8.36 -11.46 4.86
N PRO A 54 -7.50 -12.49 4.77
CA PRO A 54 -6.06 -12.29 4.53
C PRO A 54 -5.73 -11.47 3.27
N ALA A 55 -6.47 -11.65 2.17
CA ALA A 55 -6.30 -10.82 0.96
C ALA A 55 -6.52 -9.32 1.23
N GLN A 56 -7.58 -8.99 1.98
CA GLN A 56 -7.87 -7.60 2.36
C GLN A 56 -6.86 -7.07 3.38
N ALA A 57 -6.40 -7.92 4.29
CA ALA A 57 -5.35 -7.58 5.24
C ALA A 57 -4.05 -7.20 4.51
N ALA A 58 -3.62 -8.00 3.53
CA ALA A 58 -2.43 -7.73 2.72
C ALA A 58 -2.59 -6.43 1.94
N LYS A 59 -3.71 -6.23 1.25
CA LYS A 59 -4.00 -4.96 0.54
C LYS A 59 -3.89 -3.75 1.47
N THR A 60 -4.51 -3.83 2.64
CA THR A 60 -4.46 -2.73 3.62
C THR A 60 -3.04 -2.51 4.12
N LEU A 61 -2.28 -3.57 4.43
CA LEU A 61 -0.90 -3.41 4.88
C LEU A 61 -0.03 -2.75 3.80
N VAL A 62 -0.19 -3.11 2.53
CA VAL A 62 0.52 -2.45 1.42
C VAL A 62 0.18 -0.94 1.36
N HIS A 63 -1.11 -0.59 1.51
CA HIS A 63 -1.54 0.81 1.50
C HIS A 63 -0.87 1.61 2.64
N GLU A 64 -0.95 1.11 3.87
CA GLU A 64 -0.35 1.80 5.03
C GLU A 64 1.18 1.80 4.99
N LEU A 65 1.80 0.76 4.44
CA LEU A 65 3.24 0.73 4.17
C LEU A 65 3.64 1.78 3.13
N GLY A 66 2.80 1.99 2.10
CA GLY A 66 2.96 3.09 1.14
C GLY A 66 3.00 4.45 1.85
N HIS A 67 2.12 4.68 2.82
CA HIS A 67 2.19 5.89 3.66
C HIS A 67 3.50 5.98 4.44
N ALA A 68 3.94 4.89 5.07
CA ALA A 68 5.20 4.85 5.81
C ALA A 68 6.41 5.16 4.92
N LEU A 69 6.48 4.61 3.71
CA LEU A 69 7.62 4.78 2.81
C LEU A 69 7.64 6.14 2.11
N LEU A 70 6.48 6.69 1.73
CA LEU A 70 6.40 7.93 0.95
C LEU A 70 6.24 9.20 1.80
N HIS A 71 5.66 9.07 3.00
CA HIS A 71 5.10 10.21 3.74
C HIS A 71 5.49 10.26 5.21
N SER A 72 6.35 9.35 5.69
CA SER A 72 6.84 9.39 7.08
C SER A 72 7.80 10.54 7.34
N ASP A 73 8.50 11.02 6.30
CA ASP A 73 9.47 12.11 6.37
C ASP A 73 9.11 13.23 5.39
N GLY A 74 8.92 14.44 5.92
CA GLY A 74 8.81 15.67 5.13
C GLY A 74 7.38 16.08 4.75
N PRO A 75 7.25 17.22 4.05
CA PRO A 75 5.95 17.78 3.68
C PRO A 75 5.32 16.99 2.53
N VAL A 76 4.03 16.70 2.67
CA VAL A 76 3.19 16.16 1.60
C VAL A 76 2.47 17.31 0.90
N ALA A 77 2.36 17.26 -0.44
CA ALA A 77 1.72 18.32 -1.23
C ALA A 77 0.28 18.59 -0.78
N SER A 78 -0.52 17.53 -0.62
CA SER A 78 -1.81 17.55 0.08
C SER A 78 -2.18 16.14 0.53
N ARG A 79 -3.19 16.00 1.39
CA ARG A 79 -3.69 14.68 1.79
C ARG A 79 -4.20 13.91 0.58
N GLU A 80 -4.95 14.56 -0.30
CA GLU A 80 -5.53 13.96 -1.50
C GLU A 80 -4.45 13.41 -2.43
N VAL A 81 -3.34 14.14 -2.61
CA VAL A 81 -2.17 13.66 -3.37
C VAL A 81 -1.55 12.43 -2.71
N ALA A 82 -1.36 12.47 -1.38
CA ALA A 82 -0.82 11.33 -0.63
C ALA A 82 -1.66 10.06 -0.82
N GLU A 83 -2.98 10.19 -0.66
CA GLU A 83 -3.93 9.08 -0.80
C GLU A 83 -3.90 8.51 -2.23
N VAL A 84 -3.80 9.36 -3.26
CA VAL A 84 -3.65 8.88 -4.65
C VAL A 84 -2.33 8.14 -4.85
N GLU A 85 -1.23 8.64 -4.31
CA GLU A 85 0.06 7.95 -4.38
C GLU A 85 -0.03 6.56 -3.75
N VAL A 86 -0.55 6.45 -2.52
CA VAL A 86 -0.59 5.16 -1.81
C VAL A 86 -1.64 4.20 -2.36
N GLU A 87 -2.79 4.69 -2.85
CA GLU A 87 -3.77 3.84 -3.50
C GLU A 87 -3.23 3.31 -4.85
N SER A 88 -2.42 4.11 -5.56
CA SER A 88 -1.71 3.66 -6.77
C SER A 88 -0.66 2.59 -6.44
N VAL A 89 0.08 2.75 -5.33
CA VAL A 89 1.01 1.73 -4.82
C VAL A 89 0.26 0.44 -4.49
N ALA A 90 -0.82 0.53 -3.71
CA ALA A 90 -1.62 -0.62 -3.32
C ALA A 90 -2.19 -1.37 -4.53
N TYR A 91 -2.67 -0.64 -5.54
CA TYR A 91 -3.12 -1.22 -6.80
C TYR A 91 -2.02 -2.01 -7.50
N ILE A 92 -0.87 -1.38 -7.80
CA ILE A 92 0.22 -2.01 -8.55
C ILE A 92 0.74 -3.27 -7.84
N VAL A 93 0.95 -3.20 -6.53
CA VAL A 93 1.50 -4.32 -5.75
C VAL A 93 0.48 -5.46 -5.67
N CYS A 94 -0.79 -5.15 -5.38
CA CYS A 94 -1.81 -6.18 -5.27
C CYS A 94 -2.12 -6.86 -6.62
N ASP A 95 -2.14 -6.11 -7.71
CA ASP A 95 -2.26 -6.64 -9.08
C ASP A 95 -1.13 -7.62 -9.39
N ALA A 96 0.12 -7.25 -9.08
CA ALA A 96 1.28 -8.13 -9.24
C ALA A 96 1.23 -9.39 -8.35
N LEU A 97 0.50 -9.35 -7.23
CA LEU A 97 0.25 -10.49 -6.35
C LEU A 97 -0.98 -11.33 -6.74
N GLY A 98 -1.71 -10.93 -7.81
CA GLY A 98 -2.94 -11.60 -8.24
C GLY A 98 -4.13 -11.37 -7.29
N LEU A 99 -4.07 -10.35 -6.43
CA LEU A 99 -5.17 -9.95 -5.56
C LEU A 99 -6.15 -9.08 -6.35
N ASP A 100 -7.41 -9.50 -6.46
CA ASP A 100 -8.46 -8.69 -7.12
C ASP A 100 -8.66 -7.38 -6.36
N THR A 101 -8.09 -6.27 -6.82
CA THR A 101 -8.28 -4.96 -6.17
C THR A 101 -9.58 -4.25 -6.53
N GLY A 102 -10.41 -4.86 -7.39
CA GLY A 102 -11.55 -4.22 -8.04
C GLY A 102 -11.14 -3.12 -9.02
N ASP A 103 -12.14 -2.39 -9.54
CA ASP A 103 -11.94 -1.27 -10.45
C ASP A 103 -11.24 -0.11 -9.74
N TYR A 104 -9.90 -0.10 -9.76
CA TYR A 104 -9.15 1.11 -9.48
C TYR A 104 -9.53 2.14 -10.53
N SER A 105 -10.38 3.09 -10.16
CA SER A 105 -10.85 4.09 -11.10
C SER A 105 -9.72 5.09 -11.34
N PHE A 106 -8.88 4.81 -12.34
CA PHE A 106 -7.90 5.75 -12.89
C PHE A 106 -8.56 7.09 -13.29
N ALA A 107 -9.89 7.09 -13.51
CA ALA A 107 -10.72 8.28 -13.71
C ALA A 107 -10.68 9.28 -12.53
N TYR A 108 -10.44 8.84 -11.30
CA TYR A 108 -10.22 9.76 -10.17
C TYR A 108 -8.86 10.44 -10.30
N VAL A 109 -7.85 9.74 -10.82
CA VAL A 109 -6.47 10.21 -10.94
C VAL A 109 -6.36 11.43 -11.88
N ALA A 110 -7.20 11.51 -12.91
CA ALA A 110 -7.24 12.66 -13.81
C ALA A 110 -7.91 13.91 -13.21
N ARG A 111 -8.69 13.77 -12.13
CA ARG A 111 -9.52 14.86 -11.58
C ARG A 111 -8.87 15.61 -10.41
N TRP A 112 -7.99 14.98 -9.64
CA TRP A 112 -7.35 15.63 -8.48
C TRP A 112 -6.16 16.51 -8.85
N SER A 113 -5.58 16.34 -10.03
CA SER A 113 -4.41 17.11 -10.45
C SER A 113 -4.74 18.56 -10.85
N ASP A 114 -6.02 18.94 -10.86
CA ASP A 114 -6.52 20.23 -11.37
C ASP A 114 -6.00 20.56 -12.79
N GLY A 115 -5.72 19.51 -13.59
CA GLY A 115 -5.14 19.64 -14.93
C GLY A 115 -3.62 19.85 -14.96
N SER A 116 -2.93 19.80 -13.82
CA SER A 116 -1.45 19.86 -13.76
C SER A 116 -0.82 18.56 -14.21
N THR A 117 -0.24 18.55 -15.40
CA THR A 117 0.46 17.38 -15.97
C THR A 117 1.72 17.02 -15.20
N GLU A 118 2.44 18.01 -14.67
CA GLU A 118 3.66 17.78 -13.88
C GLU A 118 3.32 17.10 -12.56
N LEU A 119 2.29 17.58 -11.85
CA LEU A 119 1.85 16.95 -10.60
C LEU A 119 1.37 15.51 -10.82
N MET A 120 0.64 15.24 -11.91
CA MET A 120 0.26 13.87 -12.27
C MET A 120 1.47 12.98 -12.49
N LYS A 121 2.48 13.49 -13.20
CA LYS A 121 3.70 12.74 -13.51
C LYS A 121 4.51 12.46 -12.25
N ASP A 122 4.74 13.46 -11.41
CA ASP A 122 5.49 13.31 -10.17
C ASP A 122 4.84 12.27 -9.23
N THR A 123 3.53 12.35 -9.06
CA THR A 123 2.76 11.37 -8.26
C THR A 123 2.83 9.97 -8.86
N ALA A 124 2.69 9.82 -10.18
CA ALA A 124 2.81 8.53 -10.83
C ALA A 124 4.22 7.94 -10.67
N GLU A 125 5.27 8.75 -10.83
CA GLU A 125 6.65 8.32 -10.67
C GLU A 125 6.97 7.91 -9.23
N ARG A 126 6.50 8.67 -8.23
CA ARG A 126 6.63 8.35 -6.80
C ARG A 126 5.93 7.03 -6.47
N ALA A 127 4.67 6.87 -6.90
CA ALA A 127 3.91 5.65 -6.68
C ALA A 127 4.55 4.43 -7.34
N VAL A 128 4.95 4.52 -8.61
CA VAL A 128 5.61 3.41 -9.33
C VAL A 128 6.93 3.04 -8.68
N ARG A 129 7.71 4.01 -8.21
CA ARG A 129 8.99 3.76 -7.52
C ARG A 129 8.76 3.00 -6.21
N CYS A 130 7.84 3.47 -5.37
CA CYS A 130 7.49 2.82 -4.11
C CYS A 130 6.94 1.40 -4.33
N ALA A 131 6.05 1.21 -5.30
CA ALA A 131 5.53 -0.12 -5.64
C ALA A 131 6.64 -1.08 -6.08
N LYS A 132 7.61 -0.62 -6.87
CA LYS A 132 8.78 -1.42 -7.26
C LYS A 132 9.66 -1.81 -6.08
N GLU A 133 9.85 -0.90 -5.12
CA GLU A 133 10.61 -1.19 -3.91
C GLU A 133 9.94 -2.28 -3.08
N ILE A 134 8.62 -2.18 -2.86
CA ILE A 134 7.85 -3.19 -2.14
C ILE A 134 7.92 -4.54 -2.87
N LEU A 135 7.67 -4.56 -4.19
CA LEU A 135 7.69 -5.79 -4.98
C LEU A 135 9.07 -6.46 -4.97
N PHE A 136 10.14 -5.69 -5.14
CA PHE A 136 11.50 -6.22 -5.08
C PHE A 136 11.79 -6.86 -3.71
N ALA A 137 11.39 -6.19 -2.62
CA ALA A 137 11.56 -6.74 -1.29
C ALA A 137 10.67 -7.97 -1.03
N LEU A 138 9.51 -8.09 -1.67
CA LEU A 138 8.68 -9.29 -1.65
C LEU A 138 9.36 -10.44 -2.42
N GLU A 139 9.89 -10.20 -3.62
CA GLU A 139 10.59 -11.21 -4.40
C GLU A 139 11.79 -11.80 -3.65
N VAL A 140 12.61 -10.94 -3.05
CA VAL A 140 13.81 -11.34 -2.29
C VAL A 140 13.47 -12.18 -1.05
N ARG A 141 12.31 -11.93 -0.41
CA ARG A 141 11.95 -12.53 0.89
C ARG A 141 10.96 -13.68 0.81
N ALA A 142 10.05 -13.65 -0.16
CA ALA A 142 9.04 -14.68 -0.37
C ALA A 142 9.52 -15.80 -1.32
N GLY A 143 10.71 -15.67 -1.92
CA GLY A 143 11.19 -16.67 -2.88
C GLY A 143 10.27 -16.82 -4.07
N LEU A 144 9.68 -15.71 -4.56
CA LEU A 144 8.94 -15.68 -5.82
C LEU A 144 9.95 -15.80 -6.98
N GLU A 145 10.62 -16.96 -7.07
CA GLU A 145 11.36 -17.34 -8.26
C GLU A 145 10.36 -17.46 -9.40
N LYS A 146 10.61 -16.71 -10.47
CA LYS A 146 9.83 -16.80 -11.70
C LYS A 146 9.82 -18.26 -12.15
N ALA A 147 8.64 -18.86 -12.20
CA ALA A 147 8.43 -20.07 -12.98
C ALA A 147 8.97 -19.82 -14.39
N SER A 148 9.95 -20.63 -14.78
CA SER A 148 10.70 -20.53 -16.02
C SER A 148 9.88 -20.85 -17.26
#